data_AF-A0A5M3M933-F1
#
_entry.id   AF-A0A5M3M933-F1
#
_cell.length_a   1.000
_cell.length_b   1.000
_cell.length_c   1.000
_cell.angle_alpha   90.00
_cell.angle_beta   90.00
_cell.angle_gamma   90.00
#
_symmetry.space_group_name_H-M   'P 1'
#
loop_
_entity.id
_entity.type
_entity.pdbx_description
1 polymer ?
#
loop_
_entity_poly.entity_id
_entity_poly.type
_entity_poly.pdbx_seq_one_letter_code
_entity_poly.pdbx_strand_id
1 'polypeptide(L)'
;MAVQYIHNRKYHQALNNLQRLVVLRLMELHKLNIAQTGYKMRTHIAKSLQNRCKAIRTAIKVYNDTAHAIGRPALEWSKVSNHSFLEEFTLLHETRNDIRARAWTQPVMRELMKQSLRVERAEEEILRLNVEVRRLHTAIVDEEREFARVLRDLQQAGNPIYGAVLESCEHRMRVNACVMQRLEDIFALSGFTGSSEVGVRLGSDVDSSTSPAATSRLRGEARGEATPGDDGDAHEPDDDQLQEIGNLVDYITDLEVGS
;
A
#
# COMPACT_ATOMS: atom_id res chain seq x y z
N MET A 1 -35.55 -32.61 -11.80
CA MET A 1 -34.93 -31.46 -12.49
C MET A 1 -35.22 -30.12 -11.80
N ALA A 2 -36.48 -29.72 -11.55
CA ALA A 2 -36.80 -28.43 -10.89
C ALA A 2 -36.24 -28.30 -9.45
N VAL A 3 -36.30 -29.36 -8.65
CA VAL A 3 -35.82 -29.37 -7.26
C VAL A 3 -34.30 -29.17 -7.19
N GLN A 4 -33.52 -29.88 -8.02
CA GLN A 4 -32.06 -29.71 -8.08
C GLN A 4 -31.64 -28.31 -8.53
N TYR A 5 -32.37 -27.71 -9.48
CA TYR A 5 -32.13 -26.33 -9.90
C TYR A 5 -32.35 -25.32 -8.77
N ILE A 6 -33.42 -25.48 -7.98
CA ILE A 6 -33.71 -24.61 -6.83
C ILE A 6 -32.62 -24.72 -5.76
N HIS A 7 -32.14 -25.92 -5.47
CA HIS A 7 -31.05 -26.12 -4.51
C HIS A 7 -29.75 -25.45 -5.00
N ASN A 8 -29.35 -25.68 -6.25
CA ASN A 8 -28.17 -25.04 -6.83
C ASN A 8 -28.24 -23.51 -6.79
N ARG A 9 -29.40 -22.93 -7.14
CA ARG A 9 -29.58 -21.47 -7.06
C ARG A 9 -29.43 -20.95 -5.63
N LYS A 10 -30.01 -21.63 -4.64
CA LYS A 10 -29.88 -21.26 -3.21
C LYS A 10 -28.43 -21.35 -2.74
N TYR A 11 -27.71 -22.39 -3.14
CA TYR A 11 -26.28 -22.54 -2.86
C TYR A 11 -25.45 -21.40 -3.44
N HIS A 12 -25.64 -21.06 -4.72
CA HIS A 12 -24.92 -19.94 -5.34
C HIS A 12 -25.24 -18.59 -4.67
N GLN A 13 -26.50 -18.37 -4.27
CA GLN A 13 -26.88 -17.16 -3.56
C GLN A 13 -26.20 -17.09 -2.18
N ALA A 14 -26.16 -18.19 -1.45
CA ALA A 14 -25.47 -18.27 -0.16
C ALA A 14 -23.96 -18.04 -0.32
N LEU A 15 -23.33 -18.65 -1.32
CA LEU A 15 -21.91 -18.48 -1.63
C LEU A 15 -21.57 -17.03 -2.01
N ASN A 16 -22.36 -16.41 -2.90
CA ASN A 16 -22.16 -15.01 -3.32
C ASN A 16 -22.31 -14.05 -2.14
N ASN A 17 -23.31 -14.28 -1.28
CA ASN A 17 -23.51 -13.46 -0.09
C ASN A 17 -22.33 -13.61 0.89
N LEU A 18 -21.85 -14.83 1.09
CA LEU A 18 -20.67 -15.10 1.93
C LEU A 18 -19.43 -14.40 1.38
N GLN A 19 -19.15 -14.54 0.08
CA GLN A 19 -18.02 -13.88 -0.59
C GLN A 19 -18.10 -12.35 -0.44
N ARG A 20 -19.28 -11.76 -0.67
CA ARG A 20 -19.50 -10.31 -0.50
C ARG A 20 -19.16 -9.86 0.93
N LEU A 21 -19.62 -10.58 1.94
CA LEU A 21 -19.38 -10.23 3.34
C LEU A 21 -17.90 -10.31 3.71
N VAL A 22 -17.17 -11.31 3.21
CA VAL A 22 -15.72 -11.45 3.43
C VAL A 22 -14.95 -10.32 2.75
N VAL A 23 -15.28 -9.98 1.49
CA VAL A 23 -14.66 -8.85 0.78
C VAL A 23 -14.92 -7.54 1.51
N LEU A 24 -16.15 -7.31 1.98
CA LEU A 24 -16.47 -6.14 2.79
C LEU A 24 -15.62 -6.09 4.06
N ARG A 25 -15.52 -7.19 4.83
CA ARG A 25 -14.67 -7.26 6.03
C ARG A 25 -13.21 -6.88 5.74
N LEU A 26 -12.66 -7.33 4.61
CA LEU A 26 -11.27 -7.01 4.23
C LEU A 26 -11.07 -5.55 3.85
N MET A 27 -12.02 -4.94 3.13
CA MET A 27 -12.00 -3.50 2.86
C MET A 27 -12.07 -2.68 4.16
N GLU A 28 -12.78 -3.18 5.16
CA GLU A 28 -12.88 -2.61 6.49
C GLU A 28 -11.55 -2.65 7.26
N LEU A 29 -10.90 -3.82 7.28
CA LEU A 29 -9.59 -4.00 7.89
C LEU A 29 -8.55 -3.12 7.21
N HIS A 30 -8.60 -3.00 5.88
CA HIS A 30 -7.74 -2.09 5.14
C HIS A 30 -7.95 -0.63 5.57
N LYS A 31 -9.20 -0.18 5.74
CA LYS A 31 -9.51 1.18 6.22
C LYS A 31 -9.00 1.44 7.64
N LEU A 32 -8.96 0.42 8.49
CA LEU A 32 -8.39 0.53 9.84
C LEU A 32 -6.86 0.74 9.78
N ASN A 33 -6.19 0.16 8.79
CA ASN A 33 -4.74 0.27 8.59
C ASN A 33 -4.29 1.59 7.94
N ILE A 34 -5.22 2.47 7.55
CA ILE A 34 -4.89 3.78 6.97
C ILE A 34 -4.57 4.77 8.12
N ALA A 35 -3.34 5.28 8.14
CA ALA A 35 -2.92 6.34 9.06
C ALA A 35 -3.77 7.61 8.85
N GLN A 36 -4.04 8.36 9.93
CA GLN A 36 -4.93 9.54 10.00
C GLN A 36 -6.45 9.27 10.11
N THR A 37 -6.89 8.06 10.50
CA THR A 37 -8.28 7.87 10.95
C THR A 37 -8.47 8.42 12.37
N GLY A 38 -9.35 9.41 12.55
CA GLY A 38 -9.69 9.95 13.88
C GLY A 38 -10.39 8.92 14.77
N TYR A 39 -10.34 9.11 16.09
CA TYR A 39 -10.84 8.15 17.11
C TYR A 39 -12.26 7.64 16.82
N LYS A 40 -13.22 8.54 16.57
CA LYS A 40 -14.61 8.20 16.24
C LYS A 40 -14.74 7.31 15.00
N MET A 41 -13.92 7.54 13.97
CA MET A 41 -13.95 6.71 12.77
C MET A 41 -13.44 5.29 13.07
N ARG A 42 -12.39 5.15 13.88
CA ARG A 42 -11.88 3.83 14.29
C ARG A 42 -12.92 3.05 15.09
N THR A 43 -13.64 3.67 16.01
CA THR A 43 -14.70 3.00 16.79
C THR A 43 -15.87 2.54 15.90
N HIS A 44 -16.28 3.34 14.93
CA HIS A 44 -17.30 2.91 13.95
C HIS A 44 -16.82 1.75 13.07
N ILE A 45 -15.57 1.79 12.61
CA ILE A 45 -14.96 0.70 11.83
C ILE A 45 -14.92 -0.58 12.66
N ALA A 46 -14.51 -0.50 13.93
CA ALA A 46 -14.49 -1.63 14.85
C ALA A 46 -15.88 -2.26 15.06
N LYS A 47 -16.89 -1.44 15.37
CA LYS A 47 -18.29 -1.92 15.52
C LYS A 47 -18.80 -2.58 14.26
N SER A 48 -18.53 -1.96 13.11
CA SER A 48 -18.91 -2.49 11.81
C SER A 48 -18.18 -3.82 11.53
N LEU A 49 -16.90 -3.96 11.90
CA LEU A 49 -16.12 -5.19 11.77
C LEU A 49 -16.67 -6.33 12.62
N GLN A 50 -17.04 -6.05 13.87
CA GLN A 50 -17.66 -7.02 14.77
C GLN A 50 -19.01 -7.51 14.19
N ASN A 51 -19.82 -6.58 13.70
CA ASN A 51 -21.10 -6.89 13.04
C ASN A 51 -20.90 -7.72 11.78
N ARG A 52 -19.89 -7.40 10.95
CA ARG A 52 -19.57 -8.19 9.76
C ARG A 52 -19.08 -9.58 10.12
N CYS A 53 -18.31 -9.77 11.19
CA CYS A 53 -17.89 -11.10 11.63
C CYS A 53 -19.08 -11.95 12.09
N LYS A 54 -20.03 -11.38 12.84
CA LYS A 54 -21.30 -12.04 13.18
C LYS A 54 -22.08 -12.42 11.92
N ALA A 55 -22.20 -11.50 10.95
CA ALA A 55 -22.89 -11.75 9.69
C ALA A 55 -22.23 -12.87 8.86
N ILE A 56 -20.89 -12.91 8.80
CA ILE A 56 -20.14 -13.98 8.11
C ILE A 56 -20.41 -15.33 8.81
N ARG A 57 -20.39 -15.41 10.15
CA ARG A 57 -20.71 -16.66 10.86
C ARG A 57 -22.10 -17.19 10.50
N THR A 58 -23.09 -16.29 10.42
CA THR A 58 -24.44 -16.66 9.99
C THR A 58 -24.47 -17.08 8.52
N ALA A 59 -23.76 -16.37 7.64
CA ALA A 59 -23.68 -16.70 6.23
C ALA A 59 -22.98 -18.06 5.97
N ILE A 60 -21.98 -18.44 6.78
CA ILE A 60 -21.36 -19.77 6.73
C ILE A 60 -22.37 -20.85 7.10
N LYS A 61 -23.22 -20.65 8.12
CA LYS A 61 -24.27 -21.62 8.46
C LYS A 61 -25.23 -21.83 7.29
N VAL A 62 -25.75 -20.73 6.72
CA VAL A 62 -26.64 -20.78 5.55
C VAL A 62 -25.96 -21.46 4.36
N TYR A 63 -24.67 -21.17 4.13
CA TYR A 63 -23.88 -21.85 3.11
C TYR A 63 -23.80 -23.36 3.38
N ASN A 64 -23.40 -23.78 4.58
CA ASN A 64 -23.26 -25.19 4.95
C ASN A 64 -24.59 -25.95 4.81
N ASP A 65 -25.71 -25.35 5.23
CA ASP A 65 -27.05 -25.95 5.09
C ASP A 65 -27.39 -26.19 3.61
N THR A 66 -27.15 -25.20 2.75
CA THR A 66 -27.39 -25.32 1.29
C THR A 66 -26.37 -26.24 0.61
N ALA A 67 -25.14 -26.30 1.10
CA ALA A 67 -24.07 -27.16 0.61
C ALA A 67 -24.38 -28.65 0.90
N HIS A 68 -24.86 -28.96 2.10
CA HIS A 68 -25.29 -30.32 2.47
C HIS A 68 -26.40 -30.84 1.56
N ALA A 69 -27.35 -29.98 1.19
CA ALA A 69 -28.45 -30.37 0.29
C ALA A 69 -27.99 -30.76 -1.13
N ILE A 70 -26.75 -30.43 -1.51
CA ILE A 70 -26.16 -30.71 -2.84
C ILE A 70 -24.92 -31.62 -2.71
N GLY A 71 -24.60 -32.10 -1.51
CA GLY A 71 -23.43 -32.96 -1.27
C GLY A 71 -22.09 -32.24 -1.41
N ARG A 72 -22.03 -30.94 -1.09
CA ARG A 72 -20.81 -30.12 -1.14
C ARG A 72 -20.11 -30.06 0.23
N PRO A 73 -18.78 -29.84 0.27
CA PRO A 73 -18.05 -29.75 1.54
C PRO A 73 -18.47 -28.52 2.33
N ALA A 74 -18.55 -28.67 3.65
CA ALA A 74 -18.81 -27.57 4.57
C ALA A 74 -17.58 -26.65 4.69
N LEU A 75 -17.86 -25.36 4.93
CA LEU A 75 -16.85 -24.36 5.26
C LEU A 75 -16.79 -24.15 6.77
N GLU A 76 -15.56 -24.03 7.25
CA GLU A 76 -15.25 -23.72 8.63
C GLU A 76 -14.92 -22.23 8.78
N TRP A 77 -15.25 -21.66 9.93
CA TRP A 77 -14.95 -20.26 10.24
C TRP A 77 -13.46 -19.94 10.11
N SER A 78 -12.58 -20.81 10.65
CA SER A 78 -11.11 -20.67 10.63
C SER A 78 -10.57 -20.46 9.21
N LYS A 79 -11.12 -21.19 8.23
CA LYS A 79 -10.75 -21.03 6.82
C LYS A 79 -11.21 -19.68 6.27
N VAL A 80 -12.46 -19.28 6.53
CA VAL A 80 -13.05 -18.04 6.00
C VAL A 80 -12.49 -16.77 6.67
N SER A 81 -12.03 -16.86 7.92
CA SER A 81 -11.45 -15.73 8.65
C SER A 81 -10.07 -15.34 8.13
N ASN A 82 -9.33 -16.29 7.54
CA ASN A 82 -8.03 -16.08 6.94
C ASN A 82 -8.16 -15.35 5.59
N HIS A 83 -7.41 -14.26 5.41
CA HIS A 83 -7.48 -13.41 4.23
C HIS A 83 -7.07 -14.12 2.92
N SER A 84 -6.29 -15.20 3.01
CA SER A 84 -5.88 -16.05 1.89
C SER A 84 -7.05 -16.83 1.25
N PHE A 85 -8.16 -17.02 1.98
CA PHE A 85 -9.32 -17.77 1.52
C PHE A 85 -10.15 -17.05 0.43
N LEU A 86 -9.91 -15.75 0.20
CA LEU A 86 -10.58 -15.02 -0.87
C LEU A 86 -10.46 -15.69 -2.24
N GLU A 87 -9.30 -16.27 -2.52
CA GLU A 87 -9.04 -16.94 -3.80
C GLU A 87 -9.79 -18.27 -3.92
N GLU A 88 -10.12 -18.91 -2.79
CA GLU A 88 -10.83 -20.19 -2.76
C GLU A 88 -12.32 -20.04 -3.10
N PHE A 89 -12.91 -18.85 -2.94
CA PHE A 89 -14.29 -18.60 -3.39
C PHE A 89 -14.49 -18.79 -4.91
N THR A 90 -13.44 -18.57 -5.70
CA THR A 90 -13.48 -18.82 -7.15
C THR A 90 -13.51 -20.32 -7.46
N LEU A 91 -12.90 -21.15 -6.61
CA LEU A 91 -12.99 -22.62 -6.68
C LEU A 91 -14.35 -23.13 -6.20
N LEU A 92 -15.00 -22.40 -5.28
CA LEU A 92 -16.32 -22.76 -4.76
C LEU A 92 -17.45 -22.45 -5.75
N HIS A 93 -17.21 -21.54 -6.69
CA HIS A 93 -18.10 -21.27 -7.81
C HIS A 93 -18.09 -22.42 -8.82
N GLU A 94 -19.27 -22.90 -9.20
CA GLU A 94 -19.42 -23.72 -10.40
C GLU A 94 -19.30 -22.79 -11.61
N THR A 95 -18.11 -22.71 -12.20
CA THR A 95 -18.04 -22.39 -13.63
C THR A 95 -18.37 -23.66 -14.41
N ARG A 96 -18.95 -23.53 -15.62
CA ARG A 96 -19.38 -24.67 -16.45
C ARG A 96 -18.29 -25.73 -16.69
N ASN A 97 -17.03 -25.40 -16.42
CA ASN A 97 -15.91 -26.31 -16.36
C ASN A 97 -15.43 -26.41 -14.91
N ASP A 98 -15.51 -27.59 -14.30
CA ASP A 98 -14.94 -27.81 -12.97
C ASP A 98 -13.41 -27.63 -13.02
N ILE A 99 -12.95 -26.48 -12.55
CA ILE A 99 -11.53 -26.13 -12.53
C ILE A 99 -10.78 -26.81 -11.38
N ARG A 100 -11.47 -27.38 -10.37
CA ARG A 100 -10.85 -27.98 -9.17
C ARG A 100 -9.94 -29.16 -9.47
N ALA A 101 -10.12 -29.80 -10.62
CA ALA A 101 -9.28 -30.90 -11.08
C ALA A 101 -7.95 -30.42 -11.71
N ARG A 102 -7.79 -29.12 -11.96
CA ARG A 102 -6.59 -28.58 -12.61
C ARG A 102 -5.46 -28.44 -11.59
N ALA A 103 -4.23 -28.80 -11.98
CA ALA A 103 -3.05 -28.72 -11.11
C ALA A 103 -2.81 -27.32 -10.52
N TRP A 104 -3.11 -26.25 -11.25
CA TRP A 104 -2.98 -24.86 -10.77
C TRP A 104 -3.99 -24.45 -9.69
N THR A 105 -5.04 -25.24 -9.46
CA THR A 105 -5.99 -24.99 -8.36
C THR A 105 -5.49 -25.50 -7.03
N GLN A 106 -4.50 -26.40 -7.01
CA GLN A 106 -3.86 -26.88 -5.79
C GLN A 106 -3.17 -25.72 -5.06
N PRO A 107 -3.37 -25.55 -3.74
CA PRO A 107 -2.82 -24.42 -2.99
C PRO A 107 -1.30 -24.28 -3.14
N VAL A 108 -0.57 -25.39 -3.06
CA VAL A 108 0.89 -25.42 -3.19
C VAL A 108 1.36 -24.93 -4.57
N MET A 109 0.71 -25.41 -5.64
CA MET A 109 1.07 -25.03 -7.00
C MET A 109 0.75 -23.56 -7.27
N ARG A 110 -0.38 -23.06 -6.75
CA ARG A 110 -0.74 -21.64 -6.90
C ARG A 110 0.24 -20.74 -6.14
N GLU A 111 0.63 -21.11 -4.93
CA GLU A 111 1.58 -20.33 -4.16
C GLU A 111 2.95 -20.30 -4.85
N LEU A 112 3.42 -21.44 -5.37
CA LEU A 112 4.64 -21.50 -6.16
C LEU A 112 4.55 -20.62 -7.42
N MET A 113 3.42 -20.66 -8.14
CA MET A 113 3.19 -19.78 -9.31
C MET A 113 3.18 -18.30 -8.93
N LYS A 114 2.58 -17.92 -7.80
CA LYS A 114 2.63 -16.53 -7.33
C LYS A 114 4.05 -16.10 -7.00
N GLN A 115 4.83 -16.97 -6.36
CA GLN A 115 6.22 -16.70 -6.03
C GLN A 115 7.06 -16.55 -7.30
N SER A 116 6.93 -17.45 -8.28
CA SER A 116 7.66 -17.34 -9.54
C SER A 116 7.31 -16.05 -10.29
N LEU A 117 6.02 -15.72 -10.38
CA LEU A 117 5.58 -14.45 -10.99
C LEU A 117 6.08 -13.23 -10.23
N ARG A 118 6.13 -13.27 -8.89
CA ARG A 118 6.70 -12.18 -8.09
C ARG A 118 8.19 -12.00 -8.36
N VAL A 119 8.94 -13.09 -8.55
CA VAL A 119 10.35 -13.04 -8.91
C VAL A 119 10.51 -12.42 -10.30
N GLU A 120 9.79 -12.92 -11.31
CA GLU A 120 9.81 -12.37 -12.67
C GLU A 120 9.47 -10.86 -12.68
N ARG A 121 8.42 -10.46 -11.94
CA ARG A 121 8.04 -9.05 -11.81
C ARG A 121 9.07 -8.22 -11.06
N ALA A 122 9.74 -8.78 -10.06
CA ALA A 122 10.81 -8.09 -9.34
C ALA A 122 12.01 -7.82 -10.26
N GLU A 123 12.35 -8.76 -11.14
CA GLU A 123 13.40 -8.59 -12.15
C GLU A 123 13.05 -7.48 -13.16
N GLU A 124 11.80 -7.46 -13.65
CA GLU A 124 11.30 -6.37 -14.50
C GLU A 124 11.35 -5.01 -13.78
N GLU A 125 10.94 -4.98 -12.50
CA GLU A 125 10.90 -3.76 -11.71
C GLU A 125 12.32 -3.24 -11.42
N ILE A 126 13.32 -4.10 -11.21
CA ILE A 126 14.74 -3.67 -11.10
C ILE A 126 15.17 -2.91 -12.36
N LEU A 127 14.86 -3.44 -13.54
CA LEU A 127 15.21 -2.77 -14.80
C LEU A 127 14.52 -1.41 -14.94
N ARG A 128 13.25 -1.33 -14.53
CA ARG A 128 12.49 -0.09 -14.53
C ARG A 128 13.06 0.94 -13.54
N LEU A 129 13.36 0.52 -12.31
CA LEU A 129 13.92 1.36 -11.27
C LEU A 129 15.29 1.92 -11.68
N ASN A 130 16.14 1.15 -12.38
CA ASN A 130 17.40 1.67 -12.92
C ASN A 130 17.20 2.89 -13.83
N VAL A 131 16.13 2.89 -14.63
CA VAL A 131 15.78 4.03 -15.50
C VAL A 131 15.20 5.19 -14.67
N GLU A 132 14.30 4.89 -13.74
CA GLU A 132 13.64 5.92 -12.92
C GLU A 132 14.62 6.63 -11.98
N VAL A 133 15.52 5.89 -11.34
CA VAL A 133 16.61 6.44 -10.50
C VAL A 133 17.49 7.39 -11.30
N ARG A 134 17.92 6.99 -12.49
CA ARG A 134 18.73 7.86 -13.35
C ARG A 134 17.96 9.11 -13.80
N ARG A 135 16.68 8.98 -14.11
CA ARG A 135 15.82 10.12 -14.47
C ARG A 135 15.65 11.09 -13.30
N LEU A 136 15.46 10.57 -12.09
CA LEU A 136 15.34 11.38 -10.88
C LEU A 136 16.64 12.13 -10.59
N HIS A 137 17.79 11.45 -10.67
CA HIS A 137 19.10 12.08 -10.55
C HIS A 137 19.27 13.22 -11.56
N THR A 138 18.93 12.97 -12.83
CA THR A 138 18.99 13.98 -13.89
C THR A 138 18.06 15.16 -13.63
N ALA A 139 16.83 14.90 -13.22
CA ALA A 139 15.84 15.94 -12.93
C ALA A 139 16.29 16.85 -11.78
N ILE A 140 16.90 16.30 -10.73
CA ILE A 140 17.43 17.09 -9.61
C ILE A 140 18.56 18.02 -10.07
N VAL A 141 19.51 17.50 -10.85
CA VAL A 141 20.64 18.31 -11.37
C VAL A 141 20.16 19.39 -12.34
N ASP A 142 19.21 19.07 -13.21
CA ASP A 142 18.63 20.05 -14.13
C ASP A 142 17.82 21.13 -13.39
N GLU A 143 17.06 20.73 -12.35
CA GLU A 143 16.29 21.66 -11.51
C GLU A 143 17.22 22.63 -10.74
N GLU A 144 18.34 22.14 -10.20
CA GLU A 144 19.33 22.99 -9.53
C GLU A 144 19.95 24.02 -10.47
N ARG A 145 20.26 23.63 -11.71
CA ARG A 145 20.76 24.54 -12.75
C ARG A 145 19.71 25.60 -13.11
N GLU A 146 18.44 25.21 -13.19
CA GLU A 146 17.35 26.12 -13.49
C GLU A 146 17.12 27.11 -12.34
N PHE A 147 17.14 26.66 -11.08
CA PHE A 147 17.08 27.56 -9.93
C PHE A 147 18.22 28.59 -9.94
N ALA A 148 19.45 28.15 -10.20
CA ALA A 148 20.59 29.05 -10.27
C ALA A 148 20.46 30.10 -11.40
N ARG A 149 19.85 29.71 -12.53
CA ARG A 149 19.56 30.62 -13.66
C ARG A 149 18.48 31.64 -13.27
N VAL A 150 17.31 31.16 -12.83
CA VAL A 150 16.16 32.01 -12.48
C VAL A 150 16.52 32.99 -11.36
N LEU A 151 17.22 32.53 -10.31
CA LEU A 151 17.64 33.40 -9.21
C LEU A 151 18.61 34.49 -9.70
N ARG A 152 19.55 34.15 -10.58
CA ARG A 152 20.48 35.12 -11.17
C ARG A 152 19.76 36.17 -12.00
N ASP A 153 18.82 35.75 -12.84
CA ASP A 153 18.07 36.64 -13.73
C ASP A 153 17.17 37.58 -12.91
N LEU A 154 16.49 37.07 -11.88
CA LEU A 154 15.67 37.88 -10.97
C LEU A 154 16.51 38.88 -10.16
N GLN A 155 17.70 38.47 -9.72
CA GLN A 155 18.63 39.35 -9.02
C GLN A 155 19.13 40.48 -9.92
N GLN A 156 19.47 40.18 -11.17
CA GLN A 156 19.91 41.17 -12.16
C GLN A 156 18.78 42.14 -12.54
N ALA A 157 17.55 41.65 -12.65
CA ALA A 157 16.37 42.47 -12.95
C ALA A 157 15.88 43.30 -11.74
N GLY A 158 16.41 43.06 -10.53
CA GLY A 158 15.93 43.72 -9.31
C GLY A 158 14.47 43.40 -8.99
N ASN A 159 13.99 42.20 -9.34
CA ASN A 159 12.58 41.87 -9.23
C ASN A 159 12.16 41.68 -7.75
N PRO A 160 11.07 42.32 -7.28
CA PRO A 160 10.61 42.21 -5.89
C PRO A 160 10.27 40.77 -5.45
N ILE A 161 10.01 39.84 -6.37
CA ILE A 161 9.69 38.44 -6.03
C ILE A 161 10.93 37.59 -5.68
N TYR A 162 12.15 38.13 -5.88
CA TYR A 162 13.41 37.38 -5.68
C TYR A 162 13.48 36.65 -4.34
N GLY A 163 13.11 37.33 -3.23
CA GLY A 163 13.16 36.73 -1.90
C GLY A 163 12.26 35.50 -1.74
N ALA A 164 11.03 35.56 -2.28
CA ALA A 164 10.08 34.44 -2.20
C ALA A 164 10.52 33.25 -3.07
N VAL A 165 11.11 33.52 -4.24
CA VAL A 165 11.65 32.47 -5.11
C VAL A 165 12.89 31.83 -4.47
N LEU A 166 13.77 32.62 -3.86
CA LEU A 166 14.94 32.12 -3.13
C LEU A 166 14.54 31.14 -2.02
N GLU A 167 13.60 31.52 -1.16
CA GLU A 167 13.12 30.64 -0.08
C GLU A 167 12.52 29.34 -0.62
N SER A 168 11.74 29.43 -1.71
CA SER A 168 11.14 28.27 -2.37
C SER A 168 12.20 27.33 -2.95
N CYS A 169 13.22 27.88 -3.61
CA CYS A 169 14.36 27.14 -4.15
C CYS A 169 15.16 26.47 -3.02
N GLU A 170 15.47 27.18 -1.93
CA GLU A 170 16.21 26.63 -0.79
C GLU A 170 15.45 25.48 -0.12
N HIS A 171 14.13 25.59 0.02
CA HIS A 171 13.32 24.50 0.53
C HIS A 171 13.39 23.27 -0.40
N ARG A 172 13.24 23.48 -1.71
CA ARG A 172 13.28 22.40 -2.69
C ARG A 172 14.66 21.73 -2.77
N MET A 173 15.75 22.52 -2.70
CA MET A 173 17.13 22.03 -2.67
C MET A 173 17.40 21.18 -1.42
N ARG A 174 16.90 21.56 -0.24
CA ARG A 174 17.02 20.73 0.98
C ARG A 174 16.36 19.36 0.81
N VAL A 175 15.17 19.32 0.23
CA VAL A 175 14.48 18.05 -0.07
C VAL A 175 15.27 17.24 -1.09
N ASN A 176 15.75 17.89 -2.15
CA ASN A 176 16.56 17.24 -3.18
C ASN A 176 17.87 16.67 -2.62
N ALA A 177 18.51 17.35 -1.65
CA ALA A 177 19.71 16.83 -0.97
C ALA A 177 19.43 15.51 -0.23
N CYS A 178 18.29 15.41 0.47
CA CYS A 178 17.87 14.16 1.10
C CYS A 178 17.61 13.05 0.08
N VAL A 179 17.00 13.39 -1.06
CA VAL A 179 16.77 12.42 -2.15
C VAL A 179 18.09 11.98 -2.77
N MET A 180 19.02 12.90 -3.01
CA MET A 180 20.36 12.60 -3.53
C MET A 180 21.13 11.64 -2.63
N GLN A 181 21.06 11.82 -1.31
CA GLN A 181 21.66 10.88 -0.37
C GLN A 181 21.07 9.47 -0.51
N ARG A 182 19.75 9.35 -0.72
CA ARG A 182 19.11 8.05 -0.99
C ARG A 182 19.52 7.47 -2.35
N LEU A 183 19.76 8.30 -3.34
CA LEU A 183 20.27 7.84 -4.63
C LEU A 183 21.70 7.31 -4.50
N GLU A 184 22.55 7.97 -3.71
CA GLU A 184 23.89 7.48 -3.37
C GLU A 184 23.84 6.12 -2.66
N ASP A 185 22.95 5.96 -1.69
CA ASP A 185 22.71 4.67 -1.03
C ASP A 185 22.33 3.58 -2.05
N ILE A 186 21.47 3.89 -3.02
CA ILE A 186 21.05 2.97 -4.08
C ILE A 186 22.24 2.60 -4.99
N PHE A 187 23.05 3.57 -5.39
CA PHE A 187 24.23 3.34 -6.22
C PHE A 187 25.30 2.50 -5.52
N ALA A 188 25.34 2.52 -4.19
CA ALA A 188 26.26 1.73 -3.38
C ALA A 188 25.80 0.28 -3.15
N LEU A 189 24.56 -0.09 -3.55
CA LEU A 189 24.07 -1.45 -3.38
C LEU A 189 24.87 -2.44 -4.26
N SER A 190 25.30 -3.55 -3.66
CA SER A 190 26.07 -4.59 -4.36
C SER A 190 25.35 -5.24 -5.55
N GLY A 191 24.02 -5.11 -5.60
CA GLY A 191 23.16 -5.62 -6.67
C GLY A 191 22.67 -4.57 -7.66
N PHE A 192 23.15 -3.32 -7.58
CA PHE A 192 22.75 -2.27 -8.51
C PHE A 192 23.35 -2.53 -9.91
N THR A 193 22.47 -2.52 -10.92
CA THR A 193 22.83 -2.81 -12.33
C THR A 193 22.65 -1.61 -13.25
N GLY A 194 22.19 -0.47 -12.72
CA GLY A 194 21.98 0.76 -13.47
C GLY A 194 23.25 1.61 -13.61
N SER A 195 23.07 2.82 -14.14
CA SER A 195 24.14 3.83 -14.24
C SER A 195 23.95 4.89 -13.14
N SER A 196 25.04 5.23 -12.46
CA SER A 196 25.11 6.33 -11.49
C SER A 196 25.33 7.69 -12.15
N GLU A 197 25.60 7.72 -13.45
CA GLU A 197 25.88 8.96 -14.19
C GLU A 197 24.60 9.76 -14.44
N VAL A 198 24.73 11.09 -14.38
CA VAL A 198 23.68 12.03 -14.77
C VAL A 198 23.33 11.79 -16.24
N GLY A 199 22.04 11.69 -16.54
CA GLY A 199 21.55 11.57 -17.91
C GLY A 199 21.47 12.92 -18.62
N VAL A 200 20.96 12.90 -19.85
CA VAL A 200 20.61 14.11 -20.61
C VAL A 200 19.12 14.06 -20.90
N ARG A 201 18.39 15.11 -20.50
CA ARG A 201 16.97 15.23 -20.80
C ARG A 201 16.77 15.58 -22.27
N LEU A 202 15.89 14.85 -22.95
CA LEU A 202 15.46 15.17 -24.31
C LEU A 202 14.82 16.58 -24.34
N GLY A 203 15.40 17.47 -25.14
CA GLY A 203 15.00 18.88 -25.23
C GLY A 203 15.73 19.83 -24.27
N SER A 204 16.76 19.37 -23.56
CA SER A 204 17.66 20.24 -22.81
C SER A 204 18.67 20.87 -23.77
N ASP A 205 18.58 22.20 -23.99
CA ASP A 205 19.63 22.99 -24.61
C ASP A 205 20.79 23.11 -23.60
N VAL A 206 21.65 22.09 -23.57
CA VAL A 206 22.94 22.16 -22.90
C VAL A 206 24.00 21.95 -23.97
N ASP A 207 24.63 23.06 -24.34
CA ASP A 207 25.89 23.07 -25.07
C ASP A 207 26.86 22.04 -24.48
N SER A 208 27.34 21.18 -25.36
CA SER A 208 28.32 20.14 -25.10
C SER A 208 29.69 20.75 -24.80
N SER A 209 29.88 21.28 -23.59
CA SER A 209 31.22 21.39 -22.99
C SER A 209 31.13 21.59 -21.48
N THR A 210 31.63 20.60 -20.72
CA THR A 210 32.61 20.75 -19.62
C THR A 210 32.46 19.60 -18.62
N SER A 211 33.52 18.81 -18.51
CA SER A 211 33.77 17.81 -17.46
C SER A 211 34.65 18.44 -16.35
N PRO A 212 34.92 17.76 -15.23
CA PRO A 212 34.22 17.81 -13.96
C PRO A 212 34.98 18.67 -12.94
N ALA A 213 34.29 19.56 -12.21
CA ALA A 213 34.88 20.24 -11.06
C ALA A 213 34.38 19.59 -9.77
N ALA A 214 35.29 18.87 -9.12
CA ALA A 214 35.17 18.44 -7.74
C ALA A 214 34.99 19.65 -6.83
N THR A 215 34.04 19.57 -5.88
CA THR A 215 34.09 20.44 -4.70
C THR A 215 33.81 19.63 -3.45
N SER A 216 34.84 19.59 -2.62
CA SER A 216 34.86 18.94 -1.32
C SER A 216 34.20 19.84 -0.27
N ARG A 217 33.48 19.18 0.65
CA ARG A 217 33.21 19.56 2.06
C ARG A 217 32.29 20.77 2.30
N LEU A 218 31.28 20.55 3.15
CA LEU A 218 31.31 21.04 4.54
C LEU A 218 30.35 20.23 5.44
N ARG A 219 30.96 19.63 6.47
CA ARG A 219 30.32 19.05 7.65
C ARG A 219 29.94 20.20 8.58
N GLY A 220 28.68 20.28 9.01
CA GLY A 220 28.19 21.26 9.97
C GLY A 220 27.07 20.64 10.81
N GLU A 221 27.23 20.74 12.12
CA GLU A 221 26.51 20.00 13.16
C GLU A 221 25.11 20.52 13.48
N ALA A 222 24.39 19.66 14.21
CA ALA A 222 23.01 19.74 14.63
C ALA A 222 22.66 20.97 15.48
N ARG A 223 21.42 21.48 15.31
CA ARG A 223 20.74 22.19 16.39
C ARG A 223 19.20 22.20 16.24
N GLY A 224 18.55 21.52 17.20
CA GLY A 224 17.33 21.91 17.90
C GLY A 224 16.09 22.23 17.05
N GLU A 225 15.28 21.21 16.80
CA GLU A 225 13.93 21.35 16.25
C GLU A 225 12.96 21.72 17.40
N ALA A 226 12.35 22.90 17.30
CA ALA A 226 11.25 23.31 18.15
C ALA A 226 9.92 22.95 17.45
N THR A 227 9.17 22.04 18.06
CA THR A 227 7.81 21.67 17.66
C THR A 227 6.83 22.83 17.89
N PRO A 228 6.04 23.25 16.89
CA PRO A 228 4.88 24.09 17.11
C PRO A 228 3.74 23.28 17.75
N GLY A 229 3.09 23.87 18.75
CA GLY A 229 1.98 23.29 19.50
C GLY A 229 0.76 23.00 18.62
N ASP A 230 0.20 21.80 18.83
CA ASP A 230 -1.11 21.38 18.38
C ASP A 230 -2.08 21.64 19.53
N ASP A 231 -2.91 22.68 19.41
CA ASP A 231 -4.02 22.97 20.33
C ASP A 231 -5.15 21.95 20.06
N GLY A 232 -4.95 20.74 20.56
CA GLY A 232 -5.96 19.70 20.64
C GLY A 232 -6.75 19.84 21.94
N ASP A 233 -7.98 20.34 21.84
CA ASP A 233 -8.99 20.33 22.90
C ASP A 233 -9.14 18.90 23.47
N ALA A 234 -8.55 18.67 24.64
CA ALA A 234 -8.54 17.40 25.34
C ALA A 234 -9.87 17.22 26.08
N HIS A 235 -10.86 16.69 25.38
CA HIS A 235 -12.01 16.11 26.04
C HIS A 235 -11.62 14.74 26.61
N GLU A 236 -11.58 14.62 27.94
CA GLU A 236 -11.35 13.36 28.63
C GLU A 236 -12.37 12.30 28.13
N PRO A 237 -11.92 11.10 27.75
CA PRO A 237 -12.83 10.05 27.32
C PRO A 237 -13.59 9.51 28.52
N ASP A 238 -14.92 9.48 28.38
CA ASP A 238 -15.86 8.87 29.33
C ASP A 238 -15.51 7.38 29.56
N ASP A 239 -15.72 6.86 30.78
CA ASP A 239 -15.27 5.51 31.20
C ASP A 239 -15.82 4.38 30.30
N ASP A 240 -17.00 4.59 29.72
CA ASP A 240 -17.61 3.69 28.73
C ASP A 240 -16.76 3.54 27.45
N GLN A 241 -15.97 4.56 27.10
CA GLN A 241 -15.10 4.59 25.91
C GLN A 241 -13.80 3.83 26.13
N LEU A 242 -13.25 3.86 27.35
CA LEU A 242 -12.05 3.10 27.72
C LEU A 242 -12.34 1.60 27.76
N GLN A 243 -13.51 1.22 28.26
CA GLN A 243 -13.95 -0.18 28.25
C GLN A 243 -14.21 -0.70 26.83
N GLU A 244 -14.66 0.16 25.91
CA GLU A 244 -14.84 -0.19 24.50
C GLU A 244 -13.51 -0.35 23.73
N ILE A 245 -12.46 0.37 24.13
CA ILE A 245 -11.08 0.15 23.65
C ILE A 245 -10.51 -1.16 24.20
N GLY A 246 -10.73 -1.46 25.49
CA GLY A 246 -10.37 -2.76 26.06
C GLY A 246 -10.98 -3.91 25.27
N ASN A 247 -12.28 -3.82 24.96
CA ASN A 247 -12.98 -4.79 24.12
C ASN A 247 -12.46 -4.86 22.67
N LEU A 248 -11.91 -3.77 22.13
CA LEU A 248 -11.29 -3.72 20.80
C LEU A 248 -9.93 -4.41 20.78
N VAL A 249 -9.10 -4.14 21.79
CA VAL A 249 -7.78 -4.77 21.97
C VAL A 249 -7.97 -6.26 22.19
N ASP A 250 -8.87 -6.64 23.12
CA ASP A 250 -9.21 -8.03 23.42
C ASP A 250 -9.72 -8.76 22.16
N TYR A 251 -10.57 -8.12 21.36
CA TYR A 251 -11.06 -8.68 20.09
C TYR A 251 -9.95 -8.85 19.02
N ILE A 252 -8.99 -7.93 18.95
CA ILE A 252 -7.85 -8.04 18.02
C ILE A 252 -6.90 -9.15 18.49
N THR A 253 -6.62 -9.27 19.79
CA THR A 253 -5.85 -10.40 20.35
C THR A 253 -6.56 -11.73 20.18
N ASP A 254 -7.88 -11.80 20.36
CA ASP A 254 -8.68 -13.02 20.15
C ASP A 254 -8.76 -13.44 18.68
N LEU A 255 -8.55 -12.51 17.74
CA LEU A 255 -8.42 -12.81 16.31
C LEU A 255 -7.06 -13.45 15.97
N GLU A 256 -6.02 -13.23 16.77
CA GLU A 256 -4.68 -13.79 16.57
C GLU A 256 -4.47 -15.13 17.29
N VAL A 257 -5.16 -15.36 18.42
CA VAL A 257 -5.00 -16.55 19.26
C VAL A 257 -5.78 -17.78 18.76
N GLY A 258 -6.69 -17.62 17.79
CA GLY A 258 -7.47 -18.71 17.19
C GLY A 258 -6.78 -19.48 16.04
N SER A 259 -5.44 -19.59 16.06
CA SER A 259 -4.64 -20.40 15.12
C SER A 259 -4.43 -21.83 15.63
#